data_AF-A0A9D9BDW5-F1
#
_entry.id   AF-A0A9D9BDW5-F1
#
_cell.length_a   1.000
_cell.length_b   1.000
_cell.length_c   1.000
_cell.angle_alpha   90.00
_cell.angle_beta   90.00
_cell.angle_gamma   90.00
#
_symmetry.space_group_name_H-M   'P 1'
#
loop_
_entity.id
_entity.type
_entity.pdbx_description
1 polymer ?
#
loop_
_entity_poly.entity_id
_entity_poly.type
_entity_poly.pdbx_seq_one_letter_code
_entity_poly.pdbx_strand_id
1 'polypeptide(L)'
;MMPYTLPEPVRTNPRHFTYLATTFCLLACALVAVRASYWSSHFRSESLRVEQNVPVTLSVGETRFALPVSYIVSPHQRRASLGSDNRFQSLRLAMAWPDLSASSALATTTDDKKRAVDTIRVELESNPGRESLRARLDPFYRRLARGGEQPGPEGLKLLTLSAKGAHKTDLIVYDPSQQNGFIARCLRKSLDQPALCHRAVALNQGLEVRYSFHQSLLSHWQRLDQAVIGKVEEFRAL
;
A
#
# COMPACT_ATOMS: atom_id res chain seq x y z
N MET A 1 28.63 24.80 -83.71
CA MET A 1 28.17 25.67 -82.60
C MET A 1 26.96 24.99 -81.96
N MET A 2 27.10 24.44 -80.75
CA MET A 2 25.97 23.86 -80.00
C MET A 2 25.19 24.99 -79.31
N PRO A 3 23.86 25.12 -79.49
CA PRO A 3 23.09 26.10 -78.76
C PRO A 3 22.95 25.63 -77.30
N TYR A 4 23.49 26.44 -76.39
CA TYR A 4 23.27 26.30 -74.95
C TYR A 4 21.88 26.86 -74.63
N THR A 5 20.89 26.00 -74.39
CA THR A 5 19.61 26.43 -73.82
C THR A 5 19.73 26.44 -72.31
N LEU A 6 19.54 27.60 -71.70
CA LEU A 6 19.43 27.71 -70.25
C LEU A 6 18.18 26.95 -69.78
N PRO A 7 18.26 26.12 -68.73
CA PRO A 7 17.09 25.43 -68.20
C PRO A 7 16.06 26.44 -67.68
N GLU A 8 14.77 26.16 -67.91
CA GLU A 8 13.70 27.04 -67.48
C GLU A 8 13.72 27.27 -65.96
N PRO A 9 13.39 28.49 -65.50
CA PRO A 9 13.34 28.79 -64.07
C PRO A 9 12.25 27.93 -63.41
N VAL A 10 12.63 27.24 -62.35
CA VAL A 10 11.72 26.44 -61.51
C VAL A 10 10.58 27.34 -61.01
N ARG A 11 9.39 27.20 -61.63
CA ARG A 11 8.16 27.92 -61.26
C ARG A 11 7.55 27.32 -59.99
N THR A 12 8.27 27.34 -58.88
CA THR A 12 7.66 27.11 -57.56
C THR A 12 7.02 28.40 -57.09
N ASN A 13 5.68 28.42 -57.01
CA ASN A 13 4.96 29.56 -56.47
C ASN A 13 5.42 29.82 -55.02
N PRO A 14 5.91 31.02 -54.67
CA PRO A 14 6.50 31.32 -53.36
C PRO A 14 5.57 30.97 -52.18
N ARG A 15 4.26 30.93 -52.42
CA ARG A 15 3.26 30.52 -51.43
C ARG A 15 3.43 29.06 -50.97
N HIS A 16 3.81 28.13 -51.85
CA HIS A 16 4.03 26.74 -51.45
C HIS A 16 5.22 26.59 -50.50
N PHE A 17 6.30 27.34 -50.75
CA PHE A 17 7.46 27.36 -49.86
C PHE A 17 7.10 27.92 -48.48
N THR A 18 6.30 28.99 -48.42
CA THR A 18 5.85 29.54 -47.13
C THR A 18 4.94 28.59 -46.37
N TYR A 19 4.03 27.86 -47.03
CA TYR A 19 3.18 26.86 -46.35
C TYR A 19 4.00 25.66 -45.84
N LEU A 20 4.99 25.22 -46.59
CA LEU A 20 5.87 24.14 -46.17
C LEU A 20 6.75 24.57 -44.98
N ALA A 21 7.32 25.77 -45.02
CA ALA A 21 8.10 26.30 -43.90
C ALA A 21 7.25 26.48 -42.62
N THR A 22 6.02 26.98 -42.72
CA THR A 22 5.14 27.15 -41.55
C THR A 22 4.71 25.82 -40.96
N THR A 23 4.39 24.82 -41.79
CA THR A 23 4.05 23.47 -41.30
C THR A 23 5.21 22.79 -40.60
N PHE A 24 6.44 22.91 -41.12
CA PHE A 24 7.64 22.43 -40.43
C PHE A 24 7.88 23.15 -39.10
N CYS A 25 7.69 24.48 -39.04
CA CYS A 25 7.79 25.23 -37.79
C CYS A 25 6.76 24.77 -36.76
N LEU A 26 5.50 24.56 -37.15
CA LEU A 26 4.46 24.07 -36.25
C LEU A 26 4.77 22.66 -35.73
N LEU A 27 5.24 21.76 -36.60
CA LEU A 27 5.67 20.41 -36.20
C LEU A 27 6.87 20.44 -35.24
N ALA A 28 7.85 21.30 -35.51
CA ALA A 28 9.00 21.47 -34.63
C ALA A 28 8.58 21.99 -33.24
N CYS A 29 7.71 23.01 -33.18
CA CYS A 29 7.16 23.52 -31.92
C CYS A 29 6.38 22.43 -31.17
N ALA A 30 5.58 21.62 -31.85
CA ALA A 30 4.84 20.51 -31.24
C ALA A 30 5.79 19.45 -30.65
N LEU A 31 6.85 19.07 -31.38
CA LEU A 31 7.86 18.13 -30.89
C LEU A 31 8.60 18.66 -29.66
N VAL A 32 8.98 19.93 -29.67
CA VAL A 32 9.64 20.58 -28.52
C VAL A 32 8.69 20.62 -27.32
N ALA A 33 7.41 20.94 -27.51
CA ALA A 33 6.42 20.94 -26.43
C ALA A 33 6.22 19.54 -25.82
N VAL A 34 6.18 18.49 -26.65
CA VAL A 34 6.07 17.09 -26.17
C VAL A 34 7.33 16.67 -25.41
N ARG A 35 8.52 17.07 -25.86
CA ARG A 35 9.76 16.76 -25.14
C ARG A 35 9.88 17.57 -23.84
N ALA A 36 9.51 18.84 -23.84
CA ALA A 36 9.50 19.67 -22.64
C ALA A 36 8.51 19.16 -21.58
N SER A 37 7.33 18.68 -21.99
CA SER A 37 6.36 18.08 -21.07
C SER A 37 6.85 16.74 -20.50
N TYR A 38 7.51 15.92 -21.31
CA TYR A 38 8.13 14.68 -20.84
C TYR A 38 9.21 14.94 -19.78
N TRP A 39 10.16 15.83 -20.07
CA TRP A 39 11.25 16.15 -19.14
C TRP A 39 10.74 16.82 -17.86
N SER A 40 9.79 17.76 -17.96
CA SER A 40 9.20 18.40 -16.77
C SER A 40 8.40 17.41 -15.91
N SER A 41 7.72 16.43 -16.51
CA SER A 41 7.04 15.38 -15.76
C SER A 41 8.03 14.45 -15.04
N HIS A 42 9.18 14.15 -15.66
CA HIS A 42 10.21 13.32 -15.06
C HIS A 42 10.83 13.99 -13.83
N PHE A 43 11.23 15.26 -13.95
CA PHE A 43 11.77 16.04 -12.83
C PHE A 43 10.76 16.22 -11.68
N ARG A 44 9.48 16.48 -11.99
CA ARG A 44 8.41 16.52 -10.96
C ARG A 44 8.23 15.18 -10.26
N SER A 45 8.36 14.06 -10.98
CA SER A 45 8.21 12.73 -10.40
C SER A 45 9.34 12.35 -9.44
N GLU A 46 10.54 12.89 -9.68
CA GLU A 46 11.71 12.67 -8.84
C GLU A 46 11.65 13.53 -7.57
N SER A 47 11.31 14.82 -7.70
CA SER A 47 11.16 15.72 -6.55
C SER A 47 10.05 15.24 -5.60
N LEU A 48 8.92 14.77 -6.14
CA LEU A 48 7.84 14.17 -5.35
C LEU A 48 8.28 12.88 -4.64
N ARG A 49 9.19 12.09 -5.23
CA ARG A 49 9.71 10.86 -4.61
C ARG A 49 10.67 11.16 -3.47
N VAL A 50 11.53 12.16 -3.62
CA VAL A 50 12.43 12.64 -2.57
C VAL A 50 11.62 13.20 -1.40
N GLU A 51 10.64 14.05 -1.68
CA GLU A 51 9.75 14.62 -0.65
C GLU A 51 8.92 13.55 0.09
N GLN A 52 8.57 12.45 -0.60
CA GLN A 52 7.86 11.31 0.00
C GLN A 52 8.72 10.45 0.95
N ASN A 53 10.05 10.49 0.83
CA ASN A 53 10.97 9.70 1.65
C ASN A 53 11.50 10.45 2.89
N VAL A 54 11.25 11.76 3.00
CA VAL A 54 11.61 12.52 4.19
C VAL A 54 10.65 12.16 5.33
N PRO A 55 11.13 11.75 6.51
CA PRO A 55 10.28 11.49 7.66
C PRO A 55 9.54 12.75 8.09
N VAL A 56 8.23 12.64 8.27
CA VAL A 56 7.38 13.69 8.85
C VAL A 56 6.98 13.29 10.26
N THR A 57 7.01 14.27 11.17
CA THR A 57 6.54 14.06 12.53
C THR A 57 5.03 14.28 12.58
N LEU A 58 4.30 13.32 13.13
CA LEU A 58 2.86 13.35 13.33
C LEU A 58 2.48 12.66 14.64
N SER A 59 1.24 12.81 15.10
CA SER A 59 0.75 12.07 16.28
C SER A 59 -0.45 11.20 15.94
N VAL A 60 -0.53 10.02 16.56
CA VAL A 60 -1.73 9.18 16.58
C VAL A 60 -2.17 9.05 18.03
N GLY A 61 -3.25 9.74 18.40
CA GLY A 61 -3.58 9.97 19.81
C GLY A 61 -2.45 10.71 20.53
N GLU A 62 -1.97 10.11 21.63
CA GLU A 62 -0.87 10.63 22.45
C GLU A 62 0.51 10.17 21.96
N THR A 63 0.57 9.18 21.06
CA THR A 63 1.85 8.64 20.56
C THR A 63 2.34 9.46 19.37
N ARG A 64 3.61 9.87 19.40
CA ARG A 64 4.28 10.57 18.29
C ARG A 64 5.01 9.59 17.38
N PHE A 65 4.96 9.86 16.09
CA PHE A 65 5.60 9.07 15.04
C PHE A 65 6.43 9.97 14.12
N ALA A 66 7.57 9.48 13.69
CA ALA A 66 8.38 10.03 12.62
C ALA A 66 8.49 8.98 11.51
N LEU A 67 7.74 9.17 10.41
CA LEU A 67 7.72 8.21 9.31
C LEU A 67 7.62 8.92 7.95
N PRO A 68 8.15 8.33 6.86
CA PRO A 68 8.00 8.90 5.53
C PRO A 68 6.56 8.91 5.05
N VAL A 69 6.16 9.97 4.34
CA VAL A 69 4.79 10.15 3.81
C VAL A 69 4.42 9.05 2.81
N SER A 70 5.41 8.41 2.17
CA SER A 70 5.24 7.28 1.26
C SER A 70 4.51 6.08 1.88
N TYR A 71 4.60 5.89 3.20
CA TYR A 71 3.89 4.82 3.89
C TYR A 71 2.38 5.07 4.02
N ILE A 72 1.94 6.33 4.02
CA ILE A 72 0.55 6.70 4.29
C ILE A 72 -0.29 6.44 3.03
N VAL A 73 -1.32 5.60 3.18
CA VAL A 73 -2.17 5.16 2.06
C VAL A 73 -3.09 6.27 1.59
N SER A 74 -3.73 6.96 2.53
CA SER A 74 -4.78 7.95 2.23
C SER A 74 -4.18 9.25 1.68
N PRO A 75 -4.57 9.71 0.48
CA PRO A 75 -4.14 11.01 -0.05
C PRO A 75 -4.56 12.19 0.84
N HIS A 76 -5.66 12.04 1.58
CA HIS A 76 -6.08 13.04 2.56
C HIS A 76 -5.13 13.08 3.75
N GLN A 77 -4.82 11.92 4.35
CA GLN A 77 -3.91 11.85 5.51
C GLN A 77 -2.49 12.28 5.14
N ARG A 78 -2.02 11.96 3.92
CA ARG A 78 -0.73 12.45 3.40
C ARG A 78 -0.65 13.98 3.35
N ARG A 79 -1.71 14.64 2.90
CA ARG A 79 -1.75 16.11 2.85
C ARG A 79 -1.84 16.71 4.25
N ALA A 80 -2.66 16.11 5.11
CA ALA A 80 -2.79 16.55 6.50
C ALA A 80 -1.48 16.38 7.29
N SER A 81 -0.71 15.31 7.06
CA SER A 81 0.55 15.07 7.77
C SER A 81 1.66 16.07 7.43
N LEU A 82 1.53 16.79 6.30
CA LEU A 82 2.44 17.86 5.89
C LEU A 82 1.97 19.24 6.37
N GLY A 83 0.74 19.35 6.87
CA GLY A 83 0.17 20.58 7.36
C GLY A 83 0.38 20.78 8.86
N SER A 84 -0.17 21.88 9.38
CA SER A 84 -0.12 22.22 10.81
C SER A 84 -0.96 21.29 11.69
N ASP A 85 -1.95 20.62 11.10
CA ASP A 85 -2.83 19.65 11.78
C ASP A 85 -2.37 18.21 11.49
N ASN A 86 -1.26 17.84 12.12
CA ASN A 86 -0.60 16.53 11.97
C ASN A 86 -1.01 15.54 13.08
N ARG A 87 -2.21 15.69 13.65
CA ARG A 87 -2.75 14.83 14.70
C ARG A 87 -3.87 13.96 14.14
N PHE A 88 -3.77 12.66 14.37
CA PHE A 88 -4.71 11.67 13.84
C PHE A 88 -5.29 10.82 14.96
N GLN A 89 -6.56 10.42 14.82
CA GLN A 89 -7.14 9.38 15.66
C GLN A 89 -6.77 7.98 15.13
N SER A 90 -6.70 7.84 13.80
CA SER A 90 -6.17 6.66 13.15
C SER A 90 -5.33 7.02 11.93
N LEU A 91 -4.30 6.22 11.64
CA LEU A 91 -3.41 6.40 10.50
C LEU A 91 -3.24 5.08 9.76
N ARG A 92 -3.53 5.09 8.45
CA ARG A 92 -3.44 3.90 7.59
C ARG A 92 -2.15 3.91 6.77
N LEU A 93 -1.37 2.85 6.93
CA LEU A 93 -0.10 2.62 6.27
C LEU A 93 -0.18 1.37 5.36
N ALA A 94 0.65 1.34 4.32
CA ALA A 94 0.86 0.15 3.50
C ALA A 94 2.35 -0.12 3.32
N MET A 95 2.73 -1.37 3.52
CA MET A 95 4.11 -1.82 3.49
C MET A 95 4.22 -3.05 2.59
N ALA A 96 5.28 -3.11 1.78
CA ALA A 96 5.60 -4.29 0.99
C ALA A 96 6.30 -5.34 1.86
N TRP A 97 5.89 -6.59 1.79
CA TRP A 97 6.54 -7.72 2.42
C TRP A 97 7.62 -8.26 1.47
N PRO A 98 8.80 -8.71 1.94
CA PRO A 98 9.20 -8.96 3.33
C PRO A 98 9.97 -7.84 4.04
N ASP A 99 10.40 -6.81 3.32
CA ASP A 99 11.28 -5.74 3.82
C ASP A 99 10.54 -4.61 4.54
N LEU A 100 9.20 -4.60 4.47
CA LEU A 100 8.33 -3.55 5.01
C LEU A 100 8.69 -2.15 4.48
N SER A 101 9.12 -2.08 3.23
CA SER A 101 9.31 -0.81 2.51
C SER A 101 7.96 -0.18 2.18
N ALA A 102 7.94 1.13 1.91
CA ALA A 102 6.72 1.83 1.56
C ALA A 102 6.07 1.20 0.31
N SER A 103 4.85 0.69 0.45
CA SER A 103 4.13 0.12 -0.68
C SER A 103 3.59 1.24 -1.54
N SER A 104 4.14 1.43 -2.75
CA SER A 104 3.61 2.36 -3.72
C SER A 104 2.20 1.92 -4.14
N ALA A 105 1.16 2.46 -3.50
CA ALA A 105 -0.25 2.20 -3.83
C ALA A 105 -0.68 2.86 -5.16
N LEU A 106 0.26 3.11 -6.06
CA LEU A 106 0.05 3.53 -7.44
C LEU A 106 0.47 2.37 -8.35
N ALA A 107 -0.39 1.36 -8.47
CA ALA A 107 -0.21 0.24 -9.37
C ALA A 107 -1.46 0.15 -10.26
N THR A 108 -1.30 0.31 -11.57
CA THR A 108 -2.38 0.38 -12.57
C THR A 108 -2.39 -0.81 -13.52
N THR A 109 -1.74 -1.93 -13.18
CA THR A 109 -1.55 -3.06 -14.11
C THR A 109 -1.60 -4.42 -13.41
N THR A 110 -1.73 -5.47 -14.22
CA THR A 110 -1.94 -6.90 -13.92
C THR A 110 -1.05 -7.55 -12.84
N ASP A 111 0.00 -6.86 -12.37
CA ASP A 111 0.86 -7.22 -11.24
C ASP A 111 0.15 -7.05 -9.86
N ASP A 112 -1.06 -6.50 -9.86
CA ASP A 112 -1.86 -6.18 -8.66
C ASP A 112 -2.16 -7.40 -7.77
N LYS A 113 -2.32 -8.62 -8.32
CA LYS A 113 -2.61 -9.81 -7.51
C LYS A 113 -1.42 -10.24 -6.66
N LYS A 114 -0.23 -10.29 -7.23
CA LYS A 114 1.00 -10.64 -6.51
C LYS A 114 1.34 -9.54 -5.50
N ARG A 115 1.22 -8.28 -5.93
CA ARG A 115 1.41 -7.11 -5.05
C ARG A 115 0.42 -7.08 -3.89
N ALA A 116 -0.82 -7.52 -4.08
CA ALA A 116 -1.81 -7.62 -3.00
C ALA A 116 -1.51 -8.75 -2.00
N VAL A 117 -0.88 -9.85 -2.44
CA VAL A 117 -0.40 -10.93 -1.54
C VAL A 117 0.75 -10.41 -0.66
N ASP A 118 1.61 -9.59 -1.25
CA ASP A 118 2.81 -9.07 -0.61
C ASP A 118 2.59 -7.71 0.09
N THR A 119 1.37 -7.21 0.22
CA THR A 119 1.11 -5.94 0.92
C THR A 119 0.55 -6.18 2.31
N ILE A 120 1.26 -5.67 3.33
CA ILE A 120 0.76 -5.57 4.69
C ILE A 120 0.12 -4.20 4.86
N ARG A 121 -1.18 -4.17 5.15
CA ARG A 121 -1.85 -2.92 5.52
C ARG A 121 -1.87 -2.79 7.03
N VAL A 122 -1.33 -1.69 7.53
CA VAL A 122 -1.26 -1.40 8.96
C VAL A 122 -2.16 -0.20 9.24
N GLU A 123 -2.89 -0.23 10.32
CA GLU A 123 -3.70 0.86 10.84
C GLU A 123 -3.30 1.06 12.29
N LEU A 124 -2.76 2.25 12.56
CA LEU A 124 -2.45 2.73 13.90
C LEU A 124 -3.70 3.44 14.41
N GLU A 125 -4.26 3.01 15.54
CA GLU A 125 -5.50 3.58 16.08
C GLU A 125 -5.30 3.91 17.55
N SER A 126 -5.66 5.13 17.97
CA SER A 126 -5.74 5.46 19.39
C SER A 126 -7.09 4.98 19.94
N ASN A 127 -7.11 3.79 20.57
CA ASN A 127 -8.33 3.16 21.06
C ASN A 127 -8.10 2.45 22.42
N PRO A 128 -8.09 3.21 23.54
CA PRO A 128 -7.78 2.67 24.87
C PRO A 128 -8.86 1.75 25.48
N GLY A 129 -9.91 1.35 24.75
CA GLY A 129 -11.05 0.62 25.34
C GLY A 129 -11.58 -0.58 24.55
N ARG A 130 -10.95 -0.96 23.43
CA ARG A 130 -11.43 -2.08 22.62
C ARG A 130 -10.97 -3.42 23.22
N GLU A 131 -11.91 -4.34 23.42
CA GLU A 131 -11.60 -5.70 23.84
C GLU A 131 -10.81 -6.46 22.76
N SER A 132 -9.74 -7.14 23.16
CA SER A 132 -8.87 -7.88 22.25
C SER A 132 -9.54 -9.16 21.71
N LEU A 133 -9.11 -9.61 20.52
CA LEU A 133 -9.55 -10.91 19.97
C LEU A 133 -9.23 -12.06 20.93
N ARG A 134 -8.13 -11.95 21.69
CA ARG A 134 -7.70 -12.96 22.65
C ARG A 134 -8.66 -13.05 23.83
N ALA A 135 -9.10 -11.92 24.39
CA ALA A 135 -10.09 -11.89 25.46
C ALA A 135 -11.41 -12.56 25.03
N ARG A 136 -11.77 -12.45 23.75
CA ARG A 136 -12.97 -13.08 23.17
C ARG A 136 -12.80 -14.56 22.79
N LEU A 137 -11.60 -15.13 22.89
CA LEU A 137 -11.32 -16.49 22.43
C LEU A 137 -12.13 -17.55 23.17
N ASP A 138 -11.99 -17.59 24.49
CA ASP A 138 -12.65 -18.57 25.36
C ASP A 138 -14.15 -18.33 25.53
N PRO A 139 -14.62 -17.10 25.83
CA PRO A 139 -16.05 -16.88 26.07
C PRO A 139 -16.90 -17.02 24.80
N PHE A 140 -16.32 -16.76 23.62
CA PHE A 140 -17.09 -16.67 22.38
C PHE A 140 -16.59 -17.63 21.29
N TYR A 141 -15.34 -17.51 20.84
CA TYR A 141 -14.89 -18.21 19.63
C TYR A 141 -14.80 -19.72 19.79
N ARG A 142 -14.31 -20.24 20.91
CA ARG A 142 -14.26 -21.69 21.17
C ARG A 142 -15.64 -22.34 21.15
N ARG A 143 -16.66 -21.65 21.66
CA ARG A 143 -18.05 -22.16 21.70
C ARG A 143 -18.71 -22.17 20.31
N LEU A 144 -18.33 -21.24 19.44
CA LEU A 144 -18.85 -21.14 18.08
C LEU A 144 -18.07 -21.99 17.06
N ALA A 145 -16.94 -22.56 17.47
CA ALA A 145 -16.09 -23.33 16.59
C ALA A 145 -16.77 -24.62 16.14
N ARG A 146 -17.00 -24.73 14.84
CA ARG A 146 -17.54 -25.92 14.20
C ARG A 146 -16.41 -26.91 13.94
N GLY A 147 -16.52 -28.11 14.53
CA GLY A 147 -15.50 -29.15 14.40
C GLY A 147 -14.30 -28.97 15.33
N GLY A 148 -14.41 -28.12 16.35
CA GLY A 148 -13.39 -27.96 17.40
C GLY A 148 -12.10 -27.29 16.96
N GLU A 149 -11.07 -27.44 17.78
CA GLU A 149 -9.72 -26.94 17.53
C GLU A 149 -8.96 -27.84 16.56
N GLN A 150 -8.49 -27.28 15.44
CA GLN A 150 -7.70 -27.98 14.44
C GLN A 150 -6.23 -27.54 14.49
N PRO A 151 -5.27 -28.41 14.15
CA PRO A 151 -3.87 -28.03 14.03
C PRO A 151 -3.67 -27.08 12.84
N GLY A 152 -2.80 -26.10 13.03
CA GLY A 152 -2.40 -25.11 12.03
C GLY A 152 -0.91 -25.10 11.72
N PRO A 153 -0.49 -24.22 10.80
CA PRO A 153 0.92 -24.06 10.48
C PRO A 153 1.70 -23.51 11.69
N GLU A 154 2.97 -23.90 11.81
CA GLU A 154 3.90 -23.36 12.82
C GLU A 154 3.34 -23.31 14.25
N GLY A 155 2.72 -24.41 14.71
CA GLY A 155 2.21 -24.56 16.06
C GLY A 155 0.88 -23.85 16.37
N LEU A 156 0.29 -23.15 15.39
CA LEU A 156 -0.99 -22.48 15.56
C LEU A 156 -2.15 -23.47 15.71
N LYS A 157 -3.24 -23.00 16.30
CA LYS A 157 -4.56 -23.66 16.34
C LYS A 157 -5.57 -22.87 15.52
N LEU A 158 -6.47 -23.59 14.85
CA LEU A 158 -7.55 -23.02 14.06
C LEU A 158 -8.90 -23.34 14.69
N LEU A 159 -9.76 -22.34 14.74
CA LEU A 159 -11.19 -22.47 15.02
C LEU A 159 -11.98 -22.03 13.80
N THR A 160 -12.74 -22.95 13.22
CA THR A 160 -13.61 -22.61 12.07
C THR A 160 -14.96 -22.14 12.57
N LEU A 161 -15.35 -20.90 12.31
CA LEU A 161 -16.64 -20.35 12.72
C LEU A 161 -17.71 -20.53 11.65
N SER A 162 -17.31 -20.55 10.37
CA SER A 162 -18.19 -20.74 9.23
C SER A 162 -18.68 -22.19 9.07
N ALA A 163 -19.83 -22.37 8.41
CA ALA A 163 -20.31 -23.69 8.01
C ALA A 163 -19.35 -24.39 7.03
N LYS A 164 -19.32 -25.72 7.05
CA LYS A 164 -18.60 -26.52 6.06
C LYS A 164 -19.16 -26.23 4.66
N GLY A 165 -18.29 -25.91 3.70
CA GLY A 165 -18.69 -25.57 2.33
C GLY A 165 -19.23 -24.16 2.12
N ALA A 166 -19.17 -23.28 3.12
CA ALA A 166 -19.62 -21.89 2.97
C ALA A 166 -18.76 -21.12 1.95
N HIS A 167 -19.43 -20.32 1.09
CA HIS A 167 -18.75 -19.41 0.16
C HIS A 167 -17.89 -18.34 0.87
N LYS A 168 -18.29 -17.97 2.09
CA LYS A 168 -17.54 -17.09 2.99
C LYS A 168 -16.97 -17.92 4.13
N THR A 169 -15.67 -17.85 4.34
CA THR A 169 -15.01 -18.55 5.46
C THR A 169 -14.57 -17.56 6.52
N ASP A 170 -14.74 -17.98 7.78
CA ASP A 170 -14.36 -17.22 8.96
C ASP A 170 -13.61 -18.14 9.92
N LEU A 171 -12.34 -17.81 10.13
CA LEU A 171 -11.38 -18.62 10.87
C LEU A 171 -10.72 -17.76 11.94
N ILE A 172 -10.61 -18.29 13.15
CA ILE A 172 -9.72 -17.73 14.18
C ILE A 172 -8.48 -18.61 14.23
N VAL A 173 -7.32 -17.97 14.17
CA VAL A 173 -6.01 -18.62 14.21
C VAL A 173 -5.27 -18.05 15.40
N TYR A 174 -4.74 -18.89 16.29
CA TYR A 174 -4.01 -18.41 17.46
C TYR A 174 -2.89 -19.34 17.89
N ASP A 175 -1.88 -18.78 18.55
CA ASP A 175 -0.81 -19.49 19.22
C ASP A 175 -1.29 -19.96 20.60
N PRO A 176 -1.35 -21.28 20.87
CA PRO A 176 -1.77 -21.81 22.16
C PRO A 176 -0.69 -21.67 23.24
N SER A 177 0.58 -21.44 22.88
CA SER A 177 1.71 -21.49 23.81
C SER A 177 1.84 -20.23 24.69
N GLN A 178 1.29 -19.10 24.23
CA GLN A 178 1.40 -17.82 24.92
C GLN A 178 0.02 -17.21 25.20
N GLN A 179 -0.20 -16.75 26.43
CA GLN A 179 -1.48 -16.17 26.83
C GLN A 179 -1.82 -14.89 26.03
N ASN A 180 -0.83 -14.06 25.73
CA ASN A 180 -0.95 -12.88 24.86
C ASN A 180 -0.27 -13.10 23.50
N GLY A 181 -0.23 -14.35 23.06
CA GLY A 181 0.45 -14.74 21.82
C GLY A 181 -0.23 -14.25 20.55
N PHE A 182 0.23 -14.80 19.44
CA PHE A 182 -0.36 -14.51 18.15
C PHE A 182 -1.84 -14.92 18.09
N ILE A 183 -2.68 -14.04 17.58
CA ILE A 183 -4.08 -14.31 17.28
C ILE A 183 -4.51 -13.42 16.11
N ALA A 184 -5.15 -14.03 15.13
CA ALA A 184 -5.66 -13.37 13.94
C ALA A 184 -7.02 -13.97 13.54
N ARG A 185 -7.86 -13.15 12.91
CA ARG A 185 -9.11 -13.59 12.27
C ARG A 185 -8.94 -13.54 10.76
N CYS A 186 -9.06 -14.68 10.10
CA CYS A 186 -8.95 -14.80 8.65
C CYS A 186 -10.33 -14.91 8.00
N LEU A 187 -10.60 -13.99 7.08
CA LEU A 187 -11.87 -13.85 6.39
C LEU A 187 -11.67 -14.05 4.90
N ARG A 188 -12.47 -14.93 4.30
CA ARG A 188 -12.58 -15.07 2.85
C ARG A 188 -13.96 -14.61 2.40
N LYS A 189 -14.02 -13.66 1.48
CA LYS A 189 -15.28 -13.04 1.01
C LYS A 189 -15.96 -13.82 -0.12
N SER A 190 -15.18 -14.50 -0.96
CA SER A 190 -15.64 -15.37 -2.05
C SER A 190 -14.60 -16.45 -2.33
N LEU A 191 -14.99 -17.51 -3.04
CA LEU A 191 -14.08 -18.61 -3.39
C LEU A 191 -12.91 -18.14 -4.27
N ASP A 192 -13.13 -17.13 -5.11
CA ASP A 192 -12.13 -16.58 -6.04
C ASP A 192 -11.21 -15.54 -5.40
N GLN A 193 -11.47 -15.14 -4.15
CA GLN A 193 -10.63 -14.21 -3.42
C GLN A 193 -9.82 -14.94 -2.36
N PRO A 194 -8.56 -14.57 -2.18
CA PRO A 194 -7.79 -15.10 -1.07
C PRO A 194 -8.35 -14.63 0.27
N ALA A 195 -8.14 -15.44 1.31
CA ALA A 195 -8.49 -15.02 2.65
C ALA A 195 -7.47 -13.99 3.16
N LEU A 196 -7.99 -12.94 3.80
CA LEU A 196 -7.19 -11.94 4.48
C LEU A 196 -7.30 -12.15 5.99
N CYS A 197 -6.15 -12.23 6.63
CA CYS A 197 -6.03 -12.35 8.07
C CYS A 197 -5.86 -10.96 8.68
N HIS A 198 -6.59 -10.70 9.76
CA HIS A 198 -6.57 -9.46 10.52
C HIS A 198 -6.10 -9.74 11.93
N ARG A 199 -5.11 -8.99 12.38
CA ARG A 199 -4.59 -9.03 13.76
C ARG A 199 -4.62 -7.62 14.34
N ALA A 200 -4.88 -7.55 15.64
CA ALA A 200 -4.80 -6.33 16.41
C ALA A 200 -3.94 -6.60 17.64
N VAL A 201 -2.99 -5.71 17.91
CA VAL A 201 -2.07 -5.78 19.05
C VAL A 201 -2.14 -4.44 19.76
N ALA A 202 -2.47 -4.47 21.05
CA ALA A 202 -2.40 -3.28 21.88
C ALA A 202 -0.93 -3.01 22.24
N LEU A 203 -0.49 -1.78 22.02
CA LEU A 203 0.77 -1.23 22.49
C LEU A 203 0.50 -0.28 23.67
N ASN A 204 1.57 0.25 24.26
CA ASN A 204 1.49 1.21 25.35
C ASN A 204 0.71 2.48 24.95
N GLN A 205 0.22 3.22 25.94
CA GLN A 205 -0.46 4.52 25.78
C GLN A 205 -1.79 4.48 25.01
N GLY A 206 -2.47 3.33 24.98
CA GLY A 206 -3.77 3.20 24.32
C GLY A 206 -3.70 3.13 22.80
N LEU A 207 -2.51 2.93 22.22
CA LEU A 207 -2.33 2.69 20.81
C LEU A 207 -2.61 1.22 20.46
N GLU A 208 -3.43 0.97 19.45
CA GLU A 208 -3.64 -0.34 18.86
C GLU A 208 -3.01 -0.39 17.46
N VAL A 209 -2.17 -1.40 17.21
CA VAL A 209 -1.64 -1.71 15.89
C VAL A 209 -2.50 -2.81 15.29
N ARG A 210 -3.25 -2.44 14.25
CA ARG A 210 -4.09 -3.35 13.49
C ARG A 210 -3.39 -3.61 12.17
N TYR A 211 -3.23 -4.86 11.78
CA TYR A 211 -2.67 -5.14 10.47
C TYR A 211 -3.37 -6.30 9.78
N SER A 212 -3.35 -6.24 8.45
CA SER A 212 -3.94 -7.26 7.60
C SER A 212 -2.95 -7.76 6.57
N PHE A 213 -3.03 -9.06 6.31
CA PHE A 213 -2.08 -9.78 5.48
C PHE A 213 -2.74 -11.00 4.83
N HIS A 214 -2.11 -11.53 3.79
CA HIS A 214 -2.63 -12.69 3.08
C HIS A 214 -2.46 -13.99 3.89
N GLN A 215 -3.45 -14.87 3.88
CA GLN A 215 -3.43 -16.11 4.68
C GLN A 215 -2.19 -16.99 4.44
N SER A 216 -1.59 -16.95 3.25
CA SER A 216 -0.36 -17.68 2.95
C SER A 216 0.83 -17.33 3.87
N LEU A 217 0.83 -16.14 4.48
CA LEU A 217 1.90 -15.73 5.41
C LEU A 217 1.73 -16.31 6.82
N LEU A 218 0.67 -17.10 7.09
CA LEU A 218 0.51 -17.79 8.38
C LEU A 218 1.64 -18.79 8.66
N SER A 219 2.28 -19.38 7.64
CA SER A 219 3.47 -20.23 7.83
C SER A 219 4.70 -19.46 8.29
N HIS A 220 4.66 -18.13 8.29
CA HIS A 220 5.74 -17.27 8.73
C HIS A 220 5.24 -16.22 9.75
N TRP A 221 4.18 -16.56 10.49
CA TRP A 221 3.48 -15.63 11.38
C TRP A 221 4.41 -14.99 12.41
N GLN A 222 5.38 -15.74 12.94
CA GLN A 222 6.33 -15.24 13.94
C GLN A 222 7.19 -14.11 13.38
N ARG A 223 7.79 -14.36 12.21
CA ARG A 223 8.61 -13.38 11.49
C ARG A 223 7.78 -12.16 11.10
N LEU A 224 6.54 -12.39 10.64
CA LEU A 224 5.62 -11.32 10.26
C LEU A 224 5.26 -10.42 11.45
N ASP A 225 4.82 -11.01 12.56
CA ASP A 225 4.41 -10.27 13.77
C ASP A 225 5.59 -9.46 14.31
N GLN A 226 6.76 -10.08 14.45
CA GLN A 226 7.97 -9.40 14.91
C GLN A 226 8.40 -8.25 13.98
N ALA A 227 8.39 -8.47 12.66
CA ALA A 227 8.77 -7.45 11.69
C ALA A 227 7.80 -6.26 11.70
N VAL A 228 6.49 -6.52 11.73
CA VAL A 228 5.48 -5.44 11.74
C VAL A 228 5.55 -4.63 13.03
N ILE A 229 5.60 -5.30 14.19
CA ILE A 229 5.70 -4.60 15.48
C ILE A 229 7.02 -3.83 15.57
N GLY A 230 8.14 -4.46 15.20
CA GLY A 230 9.45 -3.80 15.16
C GLY A 230 9.45 -2.57 14.25
N LYS A 231 8.82 -2.65 13.08
CA LYS A 231 8.73 -1.51 12.15
C LYS A 231 7.88 -0.35 12.69
N VAL A 232 6.80 -0.65 13.39
CA VAL A 232 5.97 0.39 14.02
C VAL A 232 6.70 1.06 15.18
N GLU A 233 7.44 0.30 15.99
CA GLU A 233 8.28 0.85 17.06
C GLU A 233 9.44 1.69 16.50
N GLU A 234 10.05 1.30 15.36
CA GLU A 234 11.07 2.12 14.67
C GLU A 234 10.55 3.51 14.30
N PHE A 235 9.27 3.62 13.94
CA PHE A 235 8.65 4.90 13.62
C PHE A 235 8.27 5.73 14.84
N ARG A 236 8.31 5.20 16.06
CA ARG A 236 7.95 5.99 17.24
C ARG A 236 9.03 7.03 17.51
N ALA A 237 8.60 8.28 17.62
CA ALA A 237 9.45 9.36 18.09
C ALA A 237 9.36 9.40 19.62
N LEU A 238 10.52 9.30 20.29
CA LEU A 238 10.65 9.47 21.75
C LEU A 238 10.34 10.92 22.16
#